data_AF-A0A932T0T8-F1
#
_entry.id   AF-A0A932T0T8-F1
#
_cell.length_a   1.000
_cell.length_b   1.000
_cell.length_c   1.000
_cell.angle_alpha   90.00
_cell.angle_beta   90.00
_cell.angle_gamma   90.00
#
_symmetry.space_group_name_H-M   'P 1'
#
loop_
_entity.id
_entity.type
_entity.pdbx_description
1 polymer ?
#
loop_
_entity_poly.entity_id
_entity_poly.type
_entity_poly.pdbx_seq_one_letter_code
_entity_poly.pdbx_strand_id
1 'polypeptide(L)'
;MRRKLSTASSEAKGAVKFLRNQSASVYRTVEKLKAASEKYKSTVEYPGSPLGNQLKRAAQILAGDMGVRVMYASQDGYDTHANQLDQHAALLGDLSAALAAFDKDLRGLGLAERVAVCVFSEFGRRVDENASAGTDHGAASCVLIAGAKIQGGLFGKYPGLDKLDEGDLIYSTDFRSVYATLLDRWLGCPSAKVLGAEFEQLKFV
;
A
#
# COMPACT_ATOMS: atom_id res chain seq x y z
N MET A 1 15.96 -47.79 -22.09
CA MET A 1 16.25 -47.34 -20.71
C MET A 1 17.05 -46.02 -20.59
N ARG A 2 17.71 -45.50 -21.65
CA ARG A 2 18.56 -44.28 -21.57
C ARG A 2 17.85 -42.92 -21.47
N ARG A 3 16.53 -42.82 -21.72
CA ARG A 3 15.81 -41.54 -21.80
C ARG A 3 15.43 -40.93 -20.44
N LYS A 4 15.34 -41.72 -19.36
CA LYS A 4 14.94 -41.24 -18.02
C LYS A 4 16.09 -40.68 -17.15
N LEU A 5 17.35 -41.03 -17.45
CA LEU A 5 18.53 -40.55 -16.70
C LEU A 5 19.01 -39.15 -17.12
N SER A 6 18.77 -38.78 -18.38
CA SER A 6 19.17 -37.47 -18.93
C SER A 6 18.29 -36.32 -18.45
N THR A 7 17.00 -36.54 -18.24
CA THR A 7 16.05 -35.53 -17.77
C THR A 7 16.28 -35.16 -16.31
N ALA A 8 16.47 -36.16 -15.42
CA ALA A 8 16.77 -35.95 -14.01
C ALA A 8 18.08 -35.17 -13.77
N SER A 9 19.10 -35.37 -14.61
CA SER A 9 20.36 -34.61 -14.55
C SER A 9 20.19 -33.14 -14.99
N SER A 10 19.30 -32.87 -15.95
CA SER A 10 19.02 -31.52 -16.42
C SER A 10 18.17 -30.71 -15.41
N GLU A 11 17.20 -31.36 -14.78
CA GLU A 11 16.35 -30.76 -13.73
C GLU A 11 17.17 -30.44 -12.48
N ALA A 12 18.06 -31.35 -12.05
CA ALA A 12 18.96 -31.10 -10.93
C ALA A 12 19.93 -29.93 -11.20
N LYS A 13 20.47 -29.81 -12.43
CA LYS A 13 21.29 -28.65 -12.82
C LYS A 13 20.47 -27.35 -12.86
N GLY A 14 19.22 -27.42 -13.29
CA GLY A 14 18.27 -26.30 -13.25
C GLY A 14 17.99 -25.82 -11.83
N ALA A 15 17.71 -26.74 -10.91
CA ALA A 15 17.46 -26.44 -9.50
C ALA A 15 18.68 -25.83 -8.81
N VAL A 16 19.88 -26.38 -9.03
CA VAL A 16 21.13 -25.82 -8.47
C VAL A 16 21.42 -24.43 -9.02
N LYS A 17 21.21 -24.20 -10.33
CA LYS A 17 21.35 -22.87 -10.94
C LYS A 17 20.34 -21.87 -10.37
N PHE A 18 19.08 -22.29 -10.20
CA PHE A 18 18.03 -21.47 -9.58
C PHE A 18 18.42 -21.08 -8.15
N LEU A 19 18.79 -22.05 -7.31
CA LEU A 19 19.22 -21.79 -5.93
C LEU A 19 20.42 -20.83 -5.88
N ARG A 20 21.45 -21.05 -6.72
CA ARG A 20 22.62 -20.17 -6.79
C ARG A 20 22.25 -18.73 -7.21
N ASN A 21 21.33 -18.57 -8.16
CA ASN A 21 20.84 -17.27 -8.59
C ASN A 21 20.04 -16.57 -7.48
N GLN A 22 19.20 -17.32 -6.75
CA GLN A 22 18.45 -16.80 -5.62
C GLN A 22 19.40 -16.38 -4.48
N SER A 23 20.38 -17.21 -4.12
CA SER A 23 21.39 -16.85 -3.12
C SER A 23 22.17 -15.60 -3.52
N ALA A 24 22.64 -15.51 -4.76
CA ALA A 24 23.33 -14.31 -5.26
C ALA A 24 22.43 -13.06 -5.25
N SER A 25 21.13 -13.23 -5.53
CA SER A 25 20.14 -12.14 -5.44
C SER A 25 19.94 -11.67 -4.01
N VAL A 26 19.85 -12.61 -3.05
CA VAL A 26 19.74 -12.31 -1.61
C VAL A 26 20.96 -11.53 -1.14
N TYR A 27 22.18 -11.98 -1.43
CA TYR A 27 23.40 -11.28 -1.02
C TYR A 27 23.47 -9.84 -1.55
N ARG A 28 23.18 -9.64 -2.85
CA ARG A 28 23.11 -8.29 -3.43
C ARG A 28 22.05 -7.42 -2.77
N THR A 29 20.93 -8.01 -2.36
CA THR A 29 19.85 -7.28 -1.67
C THR A 29 20.30 -6.88 -0.26
N VAL A 30 20.97 -7.77 0.48
CA VAL A 30 21.52 -7.49 1.81
C VAL A 30 22.57 -6.37 1.75
N GLU A 31 23.47 -6.40 0.76
CA GLU A 31 24.46 -5.33 0.57
C GLU A 31 23.79 -3.97 0.32
N LYS A 32 22.77 -3.95 -0.55
CA LYS A 32 21.99 -2.73 -0.80
C LYS A 32 21.25 -2.24 0.44
N LEU A 33 20.66 -3.14 1.25
CA LEU A 33 19.99 -2.79 2.50
C LEU A 33 20.97 -2.23 3.53
N LYS A 34 22.19 -2.79 3.62
CA LYS A 34 23.23 -2.26 4.50
C LYS A 34 23.64 -0.85 4.09
N ALA A 35 23.90 -0.63 2.80
CA ALA A 35 24.20 0.70 2.28
C ALA A 35 23.04 1.69 2.48
N ALA A 36 21.80 1.21 2.36
CA ALA A 36 20.59 2.00 2.65
C ALA A 36 20.54 2.45 4.11
N SER A 37 20.82 1.53 5.03
CA SER A 37 20.88 1.79 6.47
C SER A 37 21.96 2.84 6.81
N GLU A 38 23.13 2.78 6.17
CA GLU A 38 24.22 3.75 6.37
C GLU A 38 23.87 5.15 5.82
N LYS A 39 23.08 5.22 4.74
CA LYS A 39 22.59 6.48 4.15
C LYS A 39 21.44 7.08 4.93
N TYR A 40 20.63 6.26 5.60
CA TYR A 40 19.50 6.72 6.38
C TYR A 40 19.98 7.49 7.62
N LYS A 41 19.90 8.82 7.54
CA LYS A 41 20.24 9.74 8.62
C LYS A 41 19.01 10.57 8.96
N SER A 42 18.23 10.08 9.91
CA SER A 42 17.03 10.76 10.38
C SER A 42 16.93 10.72 11.90
N THR A 43 16.48 11.83 12.46
CA THR A 43 16.15 11.99 13.88
C THR A 43 14.65 11.91 14.13
N VAL A 44 13.84 11.62 13.10
CA VAL A 44 12.39 11.50 13.25
C VAL A 44 12.05 10.23 14.02
N GLU A 45 11.34 10.40 15.12
CA GLU A 45 10.78 9.29 15.89
C GLU A 45 9.46 8.85 15.27
N TYR A 46 9.34 7.53 15.10
CA TYR A 46 8.11 6.88 14.66
C TYR A 46 7.38 6.30 15.88
N PRO A 47 6.04 6.20 15.86
CA PRO A 47 5.33 5.45 16.88
C PRO A 47 5.82 4.01 16.93
N GLY A 48 5.86 3.43 18.13
CA GLY A 48 6.31 2.05 18.36
C GLY A 48 5.36 0.97 17.82
N SER A 49 4.32 1.35 17.07
CA SER A 49 3.33 0.46 16.50
C SER A 49 3.86 -0.39 15.34
N PRO A 50 3.17 -1.48 14.97
CA PRO A 50 3.54 -2.27 13.79
C PRO A 50 3.58 -1.43 12.51
N LEU A 51 2.62 -0.53 12.30
CA LEU A 51 2.58 0.33 11.11
C LEU A 51 3.73 1.35 11.12
N GLY A 52 3.97 2.04 12.24
CA GLY A 52 5.09 2.98 12.39
C GLY A 52 6.43 2.32 12.07
N ASN A 53 6.65 1.11 12.56
CA ASN A 53 7.86 0.33 12.27
C ASN A 53 7.97 -0.09 10.79
N GLN A 54 6.85 -0.42 10.12
CA GLN A 54 6.83 -0.71 8.68
C GLN A 54 7.20 0.52 7.85
N LEU A 55 6.61 1.68 8.16
CA LEU A 55 6.89 2.93 7.44
C LEU A 55 8.33 3.43 7.66
N LYS A 56 8.87 3.28 8.88
CA LYS A 56 10.29 3.54 9.15
C LYS A 56 11.21 2.69 8.26
N ARG A 57 10.92 1.39 8.11
CA ARG A 57 11.68 0.52 7.20
C ARG A 57 11.53 0.95 5.74
N ALA A 58 10.34 1.38 5.33
CA ALA A 58 10.12 1.91 3.99
C ALA A 58 10.98 3.17 3.73
N ALA A 59 11.08 4.09 4.70
CA ALA A 59 11.93 5.27 4.59
C ALA A 59 13.42 4.91 4.46
N GLN A 60 13.88 3.92 5.22
CA GLN A 60 15.25 3.38 5.12
C GLN A 60 15.53 2.80 3.72
N ILE A 61 14.61 2.00 3.18
CA ILE A 61 14.74 1.41 1.83
C ILE A 61 14.78 2.51 0.76
N LEU A 62 13.92 3.52 0.88
CA LEU A 62 13.87 4.67 -0.04
C LEU A 62 15.17 5.49 0.00
N ALA A 63 15.70 5.76 1.19
CA ALA A 63 16.99 6.45 1.36
C ALA A 63 18.17 5.68 0.72
N GLY A 64 18.05 4.35 0.63
CA GLY A 64 19.02 3.50 -0.06
C GLY A 64 18.99 3.56 -1.58
N ASP A 65 17.93 4.14 -2.18
CA ASP A 65 17.71 4.19 -3.63
C ASP A 65 17.86 2.81 -4.31
N MET A 66 17.25 1.78 -3.71
CA MET A 66 17.45 0.39 -4.13
C MET A 66 16.73 0.00 -5.44
N GLY A 67 16.01 0.94 -6.06
CA GLY A 67 15.17 0.71 -7.24
C GLY A 67 13.77 0.17 -6.93
N VAL A 68 13.36 0.18 -5.66
CA VAL A 68 12.01 -0.22 -5.25
C VAL A 68 11.00 0.85 -5.69
N ARG A 69 9.92 0.42 -6.36
CA ARG A 69 8.88 1.32 -6.92
C ARG A 69 7.55 1.25 -6.20
N VAL A 70 7.26 0.11 -5.56
CA VAL A 70 6.04 -0.14 -4.80
C VAL A 70 6.42 -0.86 -3.52
N MET A 71 5.89 -0.38 -2.39
CA MET A 71 6.01 -1.02 -1.08
C MET A 71 4.61 -1.14 -0.50
N TYR A 72 4.37 -2.23 0.21
CA TYR A 72 3.10 -2.50 0.88
C TYR A 72 3.32 -2.51 2.39
N ALA A 73 2.43 -1.84 3.10
CA ALA A 73 2.35 -1.88 4.56
C ALA A 73 0.88 -2.09 4.94
N SER A 74 0.63 -2.86 5.98
CA SER A 74 -0.72 -3.14 6.47
C SER A 74 -0.89 -2.75 7.92
N GLN A 75 -2.12 -2.40 8.27
CA GLN A 75 -2.57 -2.19 9.63
C GLN A 75 -3.90 -2.93 9.79
N ASP A 76 -3.90 -3.94 10.64
CA ASP A 76 -5.06 -4.80 10.87
C ASP A 76 -5.96 -4.22 11.98
N GLY A 77 -7.08 -4.90 12.26
CA GLY A 77 -7.96 -4.57 13.38
C GLY A 77 -9.17 -3.71 13.03
N TYR A 78 -9.33 -3.31 11.77
CA TYR A 78 -10.49 -2.55 11.29
C TYR A 78 -11.75 -3.40 11.11
N ASP A 79 -11.61 -4.73 11.06
CA ASP A 79 -12.75 -5.65 10.91
C ASP A 79 -13.50 -5.88 12.23
N THR A 80 -14.24 -4.85 12.64
CA THR A 80 -15.01 -4.81 13.87
C THR A 80 -16.51 -4.87 13.57
N HIS A 81 -17.26 -5.63 14.35
CA HIS A 81 -18.72 -5.72 14.25
C HIS A 81 -19.46 -5.17 15.49
N ALA A 82 -18.71 -4.65 16.46
CA ALA A 82 -19.17 -3.98 17.67
C ALA A 82 -18.02 -3.11 18.21
N ASN A 83 -18.30 -2.23 19.19
CA ASN A 83 -17.30 -1.35 19.82
C ASN A 83 -16.43 -0.56 18.83
N GLN A 84 -17.03 -0.17 17.69
CA GLN A 84 -16.27 0.36 16.56
C GLN A 84 -15.68 1.73 16.86
N LEU A 85 -16.38 2.57 17.62
CA LEU A 85 -15.97 3.95 17.89
C LEU A 85 -14.60 4.03 18.56
N ASP A 86 -14.39 3.31 19.66
CA ASP A 86 -13.13 3.34 20.40
C ASP A 86 -12.00 2.64 19.62
N GLN A 87 -12.30 1.48 19.03
CA GLN A 87 -11.28 0.71 18.31
C GLN A 87 -10.84 1.41 17.02
N HIS A 88 -11.76 1.95 16.22
CA HIS A 88 -11.41 2.73 15.04
C HIS A 88 -10.69 4.02 15.40
N ALA A 89 -11.08 4.73 16.47
CA ALA A 89 -10.38 5.93 16.90
C ALA A 89 -8.91 5.63 17.26
N ALA A 90 -8.64 4.53 17.97
CA ALA A 90 -7.28 4.11 18.29
C ALA A 90 -6.46 3.76 17.03
N LEU A 91 -7.06 3.00 16.10
CA LEU A 91 -6.39 2.59 14.85
C LEU A 91 -6.09 3.80 13.94
N LEU A 92 -7.06 4.71 13.77
CA LEU A 92 -6.89 5.94 13.01
C LEU A 92 -5.88 6.89 13.66
N GLY A 93 -5.81 6.90 15.00
CA GLY A 93 -4.77 7.62 15.73
C GLY A 93 -3.37 7.11 15.40
N ASP A 94 -3.18 5.79 15.40
CA ASP A 94 -1.91 5.15 15.01
C ASP A 94 -1.58 5.38 13.52
N LEU A 95 -2.57 5.23 12.63
CA LEU A 95 -2.43 5.51 11.20
C LEU A 95 -1.95 6.96 10.97
N SER A 96 -2.61 7.92 11.60
CA SER A 96 -2.28 9.33 11.51
C SER A 96 -0.87 9.62 12.02
N ALA A 97 -0.51 9.12 13.20
CA ALA A 97 0.82 9.31 13.78
C ALA A 97 1.93 8.68 12.91
N ALA A 98 1.71 7.48 12.38
CA ALA A 98 2.67 6.78 11.54
C ALA A 98 2.87 7.50 10.19
N LEU A 99 1.78 7.95 9.54
CA LEU A 99 1.85 8.72 8.29
C LEU A 99 2.51 10.09 8.48
N ALA A 100 2.21 10.78 9.58
CA ALA A 100 2.82 12.07 9.89
C ALA A 100 4.33 11.95 10.13
N ALA A 101 4.77 10.93 10.87
CA ALA A 101 6.19 10.63 11.06
C ALA A 101 6.86 10.30 9.71
N PHE A 102 6.21 9.50 8.88
CA PHE A 102 6.72 9.12 7.56
C PHE A 102 6.88 10.32 6.62
N ASP A 103 5.87 11.18 6.48
CA ASP A 103 5.96 12.40 5.65
C ASP A 103 7.07 13.33 6.15
N LYS A 104 7.15 13.56 7.47
CA LYS A 104 8.21 14.37 8.09
C LYS A 104 9.61 13.83 7.78
N ASP A 105 9.78 12.52 7.89
CA ASP A 105 11.04 11.85 7.62
C ASP A 105 11.44 11.94 6.15
N LEU A 106 10.50 11.65 5.23
CA LEU A 106 10.73 11.80 3.79
C LEU A 106 11.10 13.24 3.42
N ARG A 107 10.51 14.25 4.04
CA ARG A 107 10.90 15.66 3.84
C ARG A 107 12.32 15.91 4.33
N GLY A 108 12.66 15.44 5.53
CA GLY A 108 14.01 15.55 6.09
C GLY A 108 15.09 14.87 5.23
N LEU A 109 14.72 13.77 4.57
CA LEU A 109 15.59 13.03 3.65
C LEU A 109 15.60 13.60 2.22
N GLY A 110 14.79 14.62 1.91
CA GLY A 110 14.65 15.16 0.55
C GLY A 110 13.96 14.23 -0.45
N LEU A 111 13.14 13.29 0.05
CA LEU A 111 12.47 12.24 -0.73
C LEU A 111 10.96 12.47 -0.92
N ALA A 112 10.38 13.47 -0.24
CA ALA A 112 8.92 13.68 -0.22
C ALA A 112 8.27 13.80 -1.60
N GLU A 113 8.94 14.42 -2.58
CA GLU A 113 8.43 14.54 -3.95
C GLU A 113 8.49 13.25 -4.77
N ARG A 114 9.22 12.23 -4.30
CA ARG A 114 9.35 10.93 -4.97
C ARG A 114 8.36 9.89 -4.46
N VAL A 115 7.55 10.24 -3.46
CA VAL A 115 6.65 9.28 -2.79
C VAL A 115 5.20 9.77 -2.84
N ALA A 116 4.32 8.87 -3.28
CA ALA A 116 2.89 8.96 -3.10
C ALA A 116 2.46 7.79 -2.20
N VAL A 117 1.63 8.08 -1.20
CA VAL A 117 1.03 7.09 -0.30
C VAL A 117 -0.42 6.91 -0.71
N CYS A 118 -0.84 5.66 -0.91
CA CYS A 118 -2.22 5.27 -1.17
C CYS A 118 -2.71 4.39 -0.03
N VAL A 119 -3.62 4.90 0.80
CA VAL A 119 -4.26 4.17 1.89
C VAL A 119 -5.65 3.76 1.42
N PHE A 120 -5.92 2.45 1.44
CA PHE A 120 -7.21 1.90 1.03
C PHE A 120 -7.60 0.74 1.95
N SER A 121 -8.88 0.37 1.89
CA SER A 121 -9.46 -0.77 2.58
C SER A 121 -10.15 -1.67 1.54
N GLU A 122 -10.27 -2.96 1.82
CA GLU A 122 -10.98 -3.91 0.97
C GLU A 122 -12.51 -3.80 1.09
N PHE A 123 -12.99 -3.23 2.20
CA PHE A 123 -14.40 -2.98 2.47
C PHE A 123 -14.63 -1.57 3.06
N GLY A 124 -15.87 -1.11 2.94
CA GLY A 124 -16.44 0.00 3.70
C GLY A 124 -17.37 -0.48 4.80
N ARG A 125 -18.27 0.38 5.26
CA ARG A 125 -19.27 0.04 6.29
C ARG A 125 -20.67 0.39 5.81
N ARG A 126 -21.64 -0.45 6.17
CA ARG A 126 -23.06 -0.14 6.00
C ARG A 126 -23.47 1.01 6.92
N VAL A 127 -24.52 1.71 6.51
CA VAL A 127 -25.02 2.88 7.26
C VAL A 127 -25.76 2.45 8.53
N ASP A 128 -26.56 1.39 8.44
CA ASP A 128 -27.38 0.93 9.55
C ASP A 128 -26.59 0.10 10.58
N GLU A 129 -26.99 0.27 11.84
CA GLU A 129 -26.46 -0.52 12.96
C GLU A 129 -26.96 -1.97 12.88
N ASN A 130 -26.06 -2.93 13.13
CA ASN A 130 -26.39 -4.35 13.21
C ASN A 130 -26.83 -4.75 14.64
N ALA A 131 -27.26 -6.00 14.81
CA ALA A 131 -27.77 -6.50 16.11
C ALA A 131 -26.73 -6.51 17.25
N SER A 132 -25.46 -6.22 16.97
CA SER A 132 -24.36 -6.16 17.94
C SER A 132 -23.92 -4.72 18.29
N ALA A 133 -24.72 -3.71 17.94
CA ALA A 133 -24.39 -2.30 18.13
C ALA A 133 -23.09 -1.87 17.41
N GLY A 134 -22.86 -2.45 16.23
CA GLY A 134 -21.82 -2.04 15.28
C GLY A 134 -22.37 -2.00 13.86
N THR A 135 -21.53 -2.18 12.84
CA THR A 135 -21.95 -2.14 11.44
C THR A 135 -21.32 -3.27 10.64
N ASP A 136 -22.08 -3.78 9.66
CA ASP A 136 -21.60 -4.81 8.75
C ASP A 136 -20.71 -4.21 7.64
N HIS A 137 -20.06 -5.10 6.88
CA HIS A 137 -19.21 -4.71 5.75
C HIS A 137 -20.04 -4.03 4.68
N GLY A 138 -19.47 -2.99 4.09
CA GLY A 138 -20.10 -2.20 3.04
C GLY A 138 -19.31 -2.16 1.74
N ALA A 139 -20.01 -1.90 0.63
CA ALA A 139 -19.41 -1.89 -0.70
C ALA A 139 -18.58 -0.65 -1.06
N ALA A 140 -18.77 0.49 -0.36
CA ALA A 140 -18.06 1.74 -0.66
C ALA A 140 -17.28 2.28 0.53
N SER A 141 -16.08 2.80 0.26
CA SER A 141 -15.15 3.37 1.24
C SER A 141 -14.40 4.56 0.66
N CYS A 142 -13.60 5.22 1.51
CA CYS A 142 -12.69 6.29 1.11
C CYS A 142 -11.29 5.73 0.83
N VAL A 143 -10.66 6.19 -0.26
CA VAL A 143 -9.23 5.99 -0.50
C VAL A 143 -8.52 7.31 -0.20
N LEU A 144 -7.48 7.28 0.63
CA LEU A 144 -6.68 8.47 0.95
C LEU A 144 -5.39 8.43 0.13
N ILE A 145 -5.13 9.51 -0.61
CA ILE A 145 -3.88 9.71 -1.33
C ILE A 145 -3.13 10.89 -0.72
N ALA A 146 -1.86 10.70 -0.39
CA ALA A 146 -1.02 11.72 0.23
C ALA A 146 0.39 11.74 -0.39
N GLY A 147 1.03 12.91 -0.39
CA GLY A 147 2.40 13.09 -0.88
C GLY A 147 2.64 14.53 -1.32
N ALA A 148 3.91 14.94 -1.44
CA ALA A 148 4.25 16.33 -1.74
C ALA A 148 3.79 16.80 -3.14
N LYS A 149 3.61 15.86 -4.09
CA LYS A 149 3.14 16.11 -5.46
C LYS A 149 1.68 15.73 -5.69
N ILE A 150 0.96 15.35 -4.65
CA ILE A 150 -0.45 15.00 -4.74
C ILE A 150 -1.28 16.28 -4.63
N GLN A 151 -2.17 16.49 -5.59
CA GLN A 151 -3.17 17.56 -5.50
C GLN A 151 -4.25 17.15 -4.50
N GLY A 152 -4.33 17.91 -3.40
CA GLY A 152 -5.35 17.70 -2.36
C GLY A 152 -6.77 18.07 -2.84
N GLY A 153 -7.76 17.43 -2.23
CA GLY A 153 -9.18 17.67 -2.50
C GLY A 153 -10.02 16.40 -2.40
N LEU A 154 -11.34 16.56 -2.50
CA LEU A 154 -12.26 15.45 -2.67
C LEU A 154 -12.38 15.13 -4.16
N PHE A 155 -12.03 13.91 -4.55
CA PHE A 155 -12.24 13.38 -5.89
C PHE A 155 -13.39 12.37 -5.84
N GLY A 156 -14.38 12.54 -6.70
CA GLY A 156 -15.64 11.81 -6.64
C GLY A 156 -16.76 12.66 -6.02
N LYS A 157 -17.84 12.00 -5.61
CA LYS A 157 -19.01 12.65 -4.99
C LYS A 157 -19.32 11.98 -3.66
N TYR A 158 -19.66 12.78 -2.66
CA TYR A 158 -20.23 12.26 -1.42
C TYR A 158 -21.57 11.57 -1.74
N PRO A 159 -21.74 10.28 -1.38
CA PRO A 159 -22.91 9.51 -1.81
C PRO A 159 -24.20 9.84 -1.05
N GLY A 160 -24.12 10.61 0.05
CA GLY A 160 -25.24 10.72 1.00
C GLY A 160 -25.34 9.47 1.87
N LEU A 161 -26.25 9.48 2.85
CA LEU A 161 -26.55 8.33 3.73
C LEU A 161 -28.00 7.83 3.57
N ASP A 162 -28.78 8.47 2.71
CA ASP A 162 -30.23 8.27 2.54
C ASP A 162 -30.57 7.34 1.38
N LYS A 163 -29.73 7.30 0.33
CA LYS A 163 -29.92 6.44 -0.84
C LYS A 163 -28.91 5.31 -0.85
N LEU A 164 -29.37 4.12 -0.49
CA LEU A 164 -28.55 2.93 -0.32
C LEU A 164 -28.95 1.85 -1.33
N ASP A 165 -27.99 1.01 -1.69
CA ASP A 165 -28.19 -0.22 -2.45
C ASP A 165 -28.11 -1.40 -1.47
N GLU A 166 -29.26 -1.97 -1.08
CA GLU A 166 -29.32 -3.05 -0.08
C GLU A 166 -28.60 -2.75 1.27
N GLY A 167 -28.60 -1.47 1.68
CA GLY A 167 -27.93 -0.98 2.90
C GLY A 167 -26.49 -0.51 2.69
N ASP A 168 -25.94 -0.71 1.49
CA ASP A 168 -24.62 -0.26 1.08
C ASP A 168 -24.65 1.17 0.54
N LEU A 169 -23.60 1.93 0.83
CA LEU A 169 -23.34 3.20 0.17
C LEU A 169 -23.06 2.98 -1.32
N ILE A 170 -23.71 3.76 -2.18
CA ILE A 170 -23.49 3.69 -3.62
C ILE A 170 -22.19 4.44 -3.94
N TYR A 171 -21.16 3.72 -4.41
CA TYR A 171 -19.89 4.35 -4.76
C TYR A 171 -20.04 5.32 -5.94
N SER A 172 -19.32 6.44 -5.90
CA SER A 172 -19.30 7.42 -7.00
C SER A 172 -18.05 7.32 -7.88
N THR A 173 -17.02 6.61 -7.40
CA THR A 173 -15.73 6.45 -8.07
C THR A 173 -15.34 4.98 -8.00
N ASP A 174 -15.04 4.38 -9.15
CA ASP A 174 -14.45 3.04 -9.19
C ASP A 174 -13.01 3.10 -8.66
N PHE A 175 -12.68 2.28 -7.66
CA PHE A 175 -11.33 2.26 -7.06
C PHE A 175 -10.23 1.98 -8.10
N ARG A 176 -10.55 1.27 -9.18
CA ARG A 176 -9.61 1.01 -10.28
C ARG A 176 -9.19 2.28 -11.01
N SER A 177 -10.01 3.33 -10.98
CA SER A 177 -9.65 4.68 -11.46
C SER A 177 -8.52 5.30 -10.65
N VAL A 178 -8.48 5.06 -9.33
CA VAL A 178 -7.36 5.49 -8.46
C VAL A 178 -6.09 4.74 -8.84
N TYR A 179 -6.17 3.42 -8.99
CA TYR A 179 -5.01 2.60 -9.37
C TYR A 179 -4.52 2.94 -10.77
N ALA A 180 -5.42 3.14 -11.73
CA ALA A 180 -5.07 3.56 -13.08
C ALA A 180 -4.34 4.91 -13.06
N THR A 181 -4.82 5.87 -12.28
CA THR A 181 -4.17 7.19 -12.12
C THR A 181 -2.74 7.06 -11.57
N LEU A 182 -2.53 6.24 -10.54
CA LEU A 182 -1.20 6.01 -9.99
C LEU A 182 -0.30 5.26 -10.98
N LEU A 183 -0.83 4.27 -11.70
CA LEU A 183 -0.05 3.50 -12.69
C LEU A 183 0.39 4.41 -13.85
N ASP A 184 -0.54 5.12 -14.50
CA ASP A 184 -0.24 5.91 -15.69
C ASP A 184 0.51 7.20 -15.36
N ARG A 185 0.04 7.98 -14.37
CA ARG A 185 0.56 9.33 -14.11
C ARG A 185 1.71 9.38 -13.12
N TRP A 186 1.74 8.47 -12.14
CA TRP A 186 2.80 8.45 -11.14
C TRP A 186 3.92 7.48 -11.51
N LEU A 187 3.58 6.23 -11.84
CA LEU A 187 4.56 5.19 -12.14
C LEU A 187 5.01 5.19 -13.61
N GLY A 188 4.25 5.83 -14.51
CA GLY A 188 4.55 5.88 -15.94
C GLY A 188 4.37 4.54 -16.65
N CYS A 189 3.45 3.70 -16.16
CA CYS A 189 3.17 2.39 -16.73
C CYS A 189 1.71 2.29 -17.22
N PRO A 190 1.46 1.71 -18.41
CA PRO A 190 0.09 1.62 -18.96
C PRO A 190 -0.85 0.82 -18.06
N SER A 191 -1.81 1.47 -17.42
CA SER A 191 -2.71 0.81 -16.47
C SER A 191 -3.58 -0.25 -17.13
N ALA A 192 -4.01 -0.05 -18.37
CA ALA A 192 -4.84 -1.00 -19.10
C ALA A 192 -4.22 -2.39 -19.24
N LYS A 193 -2.88 -2.49 -19.30
CA LYS A 193 -2.18 -3.78 -19.33
C LYS A 193 -2.20 -4.50 -17.99
N VAL A 194 -2.27 -3.75 -16.89
CA VAL A 194 -2.26 -4.27 -15.52
C VAL A 194 -3.68 -4.58 -15.05
N LEU A 195 -4.63 -3.70 -15.34
CA LEU A 195 -6.02 -3.77 -14.88
C LEU A 195 -6.95 -4.50 -15.87
N GLY A 196 -6.49 -4.76 -17.09
CA GLY A 196 -7.25 -5.44 -18.14
C GLY A 196 -8.30 -4.58 -18.85
N ALA A 197 -8.44 -3.30 -18.48
CA ALA A 197 -9.35 -2.34 -19.09
C ALA A 197 -8.86 -0.90 -18.83
N GLU A 198 -9.39 0.06 -19.59
CA GLU A 198 -9.19 1.48 -19.33
C GLU A 198 -10.17 1.96 -18.25
N PHE A 199 -9.69 2.86 -17.38
CA PHE A 199 -10.47 3.47 -16.32
C PHE A 199 -10.30 4.99 -16.36
N GLU A 200 -11.28 5.70 -15.81
CA GLU A 200 -11.23 7.16 -15.70
C GLU A 200 -9.98 7.60 -14.91
N GLN A 201 -9.34 8.66 -15.39
CA GLN A 201 -8.13 9.20 -14.76
C GLN A 201 -8.50 10.40 -13.87
N LEU A 202 -8.21 10.27 -12.58
CA LEU A 202 -8.47 11.31 -11.58
C LEU A 202 -7.38 12.37 -11.61
N LYS A 203 -7.68 13.60 -11.18
CA LYS A 203 -6.77 14.76 -11.26
C LYS A 203 -6.04 15.03 -9.94
N PHE A 204 -5.56 13.97 -9.27
CA PHE A 204 -4.80 14.08 -8.03
C PHE A 204 -3.27 13.93 -8.22
N VAL A 205 -2.83 13.53 -9.42
CA VAL A 205 -1.43 13.53 -9.89
C VAL A 205 -1.34 14.40 -11.13
#